data_AF-A0A538R9G7-F1
#
_entry.id   AF-A0A538R9G7-F1
#
_cell.length_a   1.000
_cell.length_b   1.000
_cell.length_c   1.000
_cell.angle_alpha   90.00
_cell.angle_beta   90.00
_cell.angle_gamma   90.00
#
_symmetry.space_group_name_H-M   'P 1'
#
loop_
_entity.id
_entity.type
_entity.pdbx_description
1 polymer ?
#
loop_
_entity_poly.entity_id
_entity_poly.type
_entity_poly.pdbx_seq_one_letter_code
_entity_poly.pdbx_strand_id
1 'polypeptide(L)'
;MHITRLVALGLGVTLATACDLDVPDLNNPGIDDLEANPTAVSVGAACTGLLIGNRGNTAAENGVVIQLGILGREAYNFDQADPRYIGELIQGDLNRGSPFGGNFWAGSYANLKLGSIILHAADKVAELSAADKAAIRGFTKTIGAVDLLKVIVTHDSNGAVIDVDRDLTQPLAPIVSKDMVYAKIVSLLEDAVTDLKAAGDAFPFLLSDGYAGFDTPATFLKFNRAIRARVALYLKDYTGALTALAASFLDDTTMPDFDLGVYYSYSTKTGDTTNQIINPNVYAHPSLQTDAQMNGGTIDNRYSRKVAVAKKGGSAAGL
;
A
#
# COMPACT_ATOMS: atom_id res chain seq x y z
N MET A 1 70.98 -11.08 -50.27
CA MET A 1 70.42 -10.08 -51.21
C MET A 1 68.92 -10.33 -51.31
N HIS A 2 68.10 -9.26 -51.28
CA HIS A 2 66.63 -9.19 -51.08
C HIS A 2 66.21 -9.11 -49.58
N ILE A 3 65.96 -7.93 -48.99
CA ILE A 3 64.92 -6.88 -49.20
C ILE A 3 63.56 -7.26 -48.59
N THR A 4 63.33 -6.72 -47.37
CA THR A 4 62.13 -5.97 -46.93
C THR A 4 60.84 -6.73 -46.62
N ARG A 5 60.36 -6.59 -45.36
CA ARG A 5 59.08 -5.90 -45.03
C ARG A 5 58.92 -5.72 -43.51
N LEU A 6 58.90 -4.44 -43.10
CA LEU A 6 58.32 -3.97 -41.85
C LEU A 6 56.82 -4.27 -41.83
N VAL A 7 56.31 -4.76 -40.71
CA VAL A 7 54.93 -4.52 -40.27
C VAL A 7 55.00 -4.09 -38.82
N ALA A 8 54.82 -2.79 -38.59
CA ALA A 8 54.67 -2.21 -37.27
C ALA A 8 53.29 -2.59 -36.73
N LEU A 9 53.25 -3.27 -35.60
CA LEU A 9 52.02 -3.57 -34.87
C LEU A 9 51.60 -2.31 -34.10
N GLY A 10 50.76 -1.49 -34.73
CA GLY A 10 50.11 -0.36 -34.05
C GLY A 10 49.00 -0.87 -33.14
N LEU A 11 49.28 -0.96 -31.83
CA LEU A 11 48.26 -1.23 -30.82
C LEU A 11 47.49 0.08 -30.55
N GLY A 12 46.48 0.35 -31.38
CA GLY A 12 45.53 1.41 -31.13
C GLY A 12 44.61 1.03 -29.98
N VAL A 13 44.86 1.57 -28.79
CA VAL A 13 43.90 1.55 -27.69
C VAL A 13 42.79 2.54 -28.05
N THR A 14 41.72 2.05 -28.66
CA THR A 14 40.45 2.79 -28.69
C THR A 14 39.86 2.73 -27.30
N LEU A 15 40.10 3.78 -26.51
CA LEU A 15 39.29 4.13 -25.35
C LEU A 15 37.86 4.34 -25.83
N ALA A 16 37.04 3.30 -25.75
CA ALA A 16 35.60 3.44 -25.78
C ALA A 16 35.23 4.28 -24.56
N THR A 17 34.98 5.58 -24.78
CA THR A 17 34.20 6.38 -23.85
C THR A 17 32.85 5.68 -23.75
N ALA A 18 32.68 4.94 -22.66
CA ALA A 18 31.39 4.38 -22.29
C ALA A 18 30.40 5.55 -22.34
N CYS A 19 29.40 5.45 -23.22
CA CYS A 19 28.23 6.29 -23.11
C CYS A 19 27.68 6.07 -21.70
N ASP A 20 27.52 7.17 -20.97
CA ASP A 20 26.79 7.15 -19.73
C ASP A 20 25.39 6.59 -20.02
N LEU A 21 25.10 5.43 -19.43
CA LEU A 21 23.82 4.74 -19.60
C LEU A 21 22.77 5.25 -18.62
N ASP A 22 23.08 6.30 -17.85
CA ASP A 22 22.07 7.07 -17.13
C ASP A 22 21.22 7.83 -18.14
N VAL A 23 20.21 7.14 -18.65
CA VAL A 23 19.01 7.78 -19.17
C VAL A 23 18.22 8.23 -17.95
N PRO A 24 18.18 9.53 -17.61
CA PRO A 24 17.35 9.98 -16.51
C PRO A 24 15.91 9.53 -16.76
N ASP A 25 15.24 9.04 -15.72
CA ASP A 25 13.82 8.70 -15.80
C ASP A 25 13.02 9.99 -16.04
N LEU A 26 12.79 10.32 -17.31
CA LEU A 26 12.05 11.51 -17.73
C LEU A 26 10.58 11.48 -17.27
N ASN A 27 10.11 10.34 -16.77
CA ASN A 27 8.73 10.13 -16.35
C ASN A 27 8.55 10.13 -14.82
N ASN A 28 9.62 10.19 -14.02
CA ASN A 28 9.54 10.21 -12.57
C ASN A 28 10.60 11.16 -12.00
N PRO A 29 10.24 12.20 -11.21
CA PRO A 29 11.25 12.96 -10.48
C PRO A 29 12.06 11.99 -9.61
N GLY A 30 13.38 11.98 -9.81
CA GLY A 30 14.26 11.05 -9.11
C GLY A 30 14.14 11.21 -7.59
N ILE A 31 14.21 10.09 -6.86
CA ILE A 31 14.28 10.12 -5.39
C ILE A 31 15.44 11.02 -4.93
N ASP A 32 16.56 10.99 -5.66
CA ASP A 32 17.74 11.82 -5.40
C ASP A 32 17.43 13.33 -5.49
N ASP A 33 16.60 13.75 -6.45
CA ASP A 33 16.17 15.15 -6.56
C ASP A 33 15.21 15.54 -5.43
N LEU A 34 14.31 14.64 -5.03
CA LEU A 34 13.44 14.85 -3.87
C LEU A 34 14.25 14.97 -2.57
N GLU A 35 15.34 14.23 -2.43
CA GLU A 35 16.22 14.31 -1.26
C GLU A 35 17.14 15.54 -1.30
N ALA A 36 17.74 15.85 -2.44
CA ALA A 36 18.74 16.91 -2.57
C ALA A 36 18.13 18.30 -2.75
N ASN A 37 17.12 18.44 -3.61
CA ASN A 37 16.55 19.72 -4.04
C ASN A 37 15.00 19.70 -4.08
N PRO A 38 14.33 19.41 -2.96
CA PRO A 38 12.89 19.32 -2.95
C PRO A 38 12.21 20.66 -3.24
N THR A 39 11.06 20.58 -3.91
CA THR A 39 10.11 21.68 -4.10
C THR A 39 8.76 21.26 -3.52
N ALA A 40 7.85 22.20 -3.26
CA ALA A 40 6.49 21.87 -2.85
C ALA A 40 5.80 20.95 -3.87
N VAL A 41 6.10 21.14 -5.16
CA VAL A 41 5.58 20.30 -6.24
C VAL A 41 6.11 18.85 -6.14
N SER A 42 7.42 18.66 -5.97
CA SER A 42 7.98 17.30 -5.89
C SER A 42 7.58 16.59 -4.59
N VAL A 43 7.49 17.31 -3.47
CA VAL A 43 6.96 16.77 -2.21
C VAL A 43 5.49 16.39 -2.35
N GLY A 44 4.67 17.23 -2.98
CA GLY A 44 3.25 16.93 -3.21
C GLY A 44 3.02 15.77 -4.16
N ALA A 45 3.84 15.64 -5.21
CA ALA A 45 3.83 14.48 -6.11
C ALA A 45 4.20 13.20 -5.36
N ALA A 46 5.21 13.24 -4.49
CA ALA A 46 5.59 12.11 -3.66
C ALA A 46 4.49 11.72 -2.65
N CYS A 47 3.80 12.69 -2.04
CA CYS A 47 2.62 12.44 -1.19
C CYS A 47 1.52 11.71 -1.98
N THR A 48 1.26 12.12 -3.22
CA THR A 48 0.32 11.41 -4.11
C THR A 48 0.82 9.99 -4.42
N GLY A 49 2.12 9.84 -4.63
CA GLY A 49 2.79 8.55 -4.86
C GLY A 49 2.62 7.55 -3.71
N LEU A 50 2.52 8.02 -2.46
CA LEU A 50 2.23 7.14 -1.31
C LEU A 50 0.92 6.38 -1.48
N LEU A 51 -0.07 6.94 -2.18
CA LEU A 51 -1.35 6.27 -2.44
C LEU A 51 -1.18 5.12 -3.45
N ILE A 52 -0.31 5.30 -4.45
CA ILE A 52 0.03 4.28 -5.46
C ILE A 52 0.86 3.17 -4.82
N GLY A 53 1.82 3.51 -3.96
CA GLY A 53 2.60 2.52 -3.21
C GLY A 53 1.73 1.69 -2.26
N ASN A 54 0.80 2.35 -1.54
CA ASN A 54 -0.06 1.69 -0.55
C ASN A 54 -0.96 0.62 -1.16
N ARG A 55 -1.53 0.86 -2.35
CA ARG A 55 -2.35 -0.12 -3.10
C ARG A 55 -1.55 -1.27 -3.73
N GLY A 56 -0.22 -1.13 -3.83
CA GLY A 56 0.66 -2.16 -4.37
C GLY A 56 0.41 -3.53 -3.73
N ASN A 57 0.26 -4.56 -4.57
CA ASN A 57 -0.06 -5.95 -4.19
C ASN A 57 -1.34 -6.14 -3.35
N THR A 58 -2.26 -5.17 -3.35
CA THR A 58 -3.56 -5.36 -2.67
C THR A 58 -4.50 -6.21 -3.51
N ALA A 59 -4.73 -5.78 -4.76
CA ALA A 59 -5.73 -6.35 -5.68
C ALA A 59 -5.15 -7.32 -6.72
N ALA A 60 -3.85 -7.63 -6.63
CA ALA A 60 -3.23 -8.62 -7.51
C ALA A 60 -3.84 -10.01 -7.27
N GLU A 61 -3.67 -10.92 -8.23
CA GLU A 61 -4.09 -12.33 -8.10
C GLU A 61 -3.43 -13.02 -6.88
N ASN A 62 -2.15 -12.71 -6.64
CA ASN A 62 -1.41 -13.09 -5.43
C ASN A 62 -1.46 -11.99 -4.33
N GLY A 63 -2.45 -11.10 -4.39
CA GLY A 63 -2.54 -9.92 -3.54
C GLY A 63 -3.13 -10.19 -2.17
N VAL A 64 -3.13 -9.16 -1.32
CA VAL A 64 -3.65 -9.22 0.06
C VAL A 64 -5.10 -9.70 0.07
N VAL A 65 -5.95 -9.17 -0.82
CA VAL A 65 -7.38 -9.50 -0.85
C VAL A 65 -7.60 -10.99 -1.15
N ILE A 66 -6.89 -11.54 -2.13
CA ILE A 66 -7.07 -12.94 -2.53
C ILE A 66 -6.45 -13.89 -1.50
N GLN A 67 -5.22 -13.63 -1.03
CA GLN A 67 -4.59 -14.53 -0.06
C GLN A 67 -5.33 -14.58 1.27
N LEU A 68 -5.69 -13.42 1.82
CA LEU A 68 -6.48 -13.38 3.06
C LEU A 68 -7.90 -13.90 2.83
N GLY A 69 -8.46 -13.70 1.64
CA GLY A 69 -9.74 -14.30 1.24
C GLY A 69 -9.69 -15.83 1.21
N ILE A 70 -8.59 -16.43 0.74
CA ILE A 70 -8.40 -17.90 0.78
C ILE A 70 -8.31 -18.39 2.24
N LEU A 71 -7.46 -17.76 3.05
CA LEU A 71 -7.29 -18.12 4.46
C LEU A 71 -8.58 -17.91 5.28
N GLY A 72 -9.36 -16.88 4.94
CA GLY A 72 -10.66 -16.56 5.51
C GLY A 72 -11.83 -17.37 4.95
N ARG A 73 -11.60 -18.25 3.97
CA ARG A 73 -12.62 -19.04 3.25
C ARG A 73 -13.68 -18.20 2.52
N GLU A 74 -13.27 -17.05 2.00
CA GLU A 74 -14.09 -16.16 1.17
C GLU A 74 -13.80 -16.33 -0.33
N ALA A 75 -12.61 -16.82 -0.68
CA ALA A 75 -12.17 -16.95 -2.06
C ALA A 75 -11.38 -18.25 -2.30
N TYR A 76 -11.27 -18.61 -3.57
CA TYR A 76 -10.35 -19.60 -4.11
C TYR A 76 -9.52 -18.98 -5.22
N ASN A 77 -8.29 -19.47 -5.35
CA ASN A 77 -7.50 -19.29 -6.57
C ASN A 77 -7.19 -20.67 -7.16
N PHE A 78 -7.68 -20.93 -8.37
CA PHE A 78 -7.51 -22.17 -9.12
C PHE A 78 -6.54 -22.03 -10.31
N ASP A 79 -5.54 -21.14 -10.19
CA ASP A 79 -4.46 -21.05 -11.17
C ASP A 79 -3.75 -22.40 -11.30
N GLN A 80 -3.84 -22.99 -12.49
CA GLN A 80 -3.22 -24.29 -12.78
C GLN A 80 -1.69 -24.18 -12.90
N ALA A 81 -1.16 -22.98 -13.15
CA ALA A 81 0.28 -22.75 -13.19
C ALA A 81 0.90 -22.73 -11.78
N ASP A 82 0.09 -22.44 -10.76
CA ASP A 82 0.54 -22.41 -9.36
C ASP A 82 -0.38 -23.25 -8.44
N PRO A 83 -0.20 -24.59 -8.40
CA PRO A 83 -1.02 -25.48 -7.59
C PRO A 83 -0.88 -25.23 -6.07
N ARG A 84 0.06 -24.38 -5.63
CA ARG A 84 0.29 -24.08 -4.21
C ARG A 84 -0.82 -23.24 -3.60
N TYR A 85 -1.62 -22.52 -4.39
CA TYR A 85 -2.84 -21.88 -3.88
C TYR A 85 -3.80 -22.88 -3.23
N ILE A 86 -3.86 -24.11 -3.73
CA ILE A 86 -4.67 -25.18 -3.14
C ILE A 86 -3.83 -26.02 -2.17
N GLY A 87 -2.68 -26.49 -2.64
CA GLY A 87 -1.83 -27.43 -1.93
C GLY A 87 -1.20 -26.88 -0.65
N GLU A 88 -0.99 -25.55 -0.56
CA GLU A 88 -0.45 -24.89 0.63
C GLU A 88 -1.51 -24.04 1.34
N LEU A 89 -2.10 -23.04 0.67
CA LEU A 89 -3.00 -22.08 1.35
C LEU A 89 -4.33 -22.66 1.85
N ILE A 90 -4.84 -23.74 1.23
CA ILE A 90 -6.13 -24.35 1.64
C ILE A 90 -5.93 -25.63 2.44
N GLN A 91 -5.05 -26.52 1.97
CA GLN A 91 -5.00 -27.91 2.45
C GLN A 91 -3.73 -28.27 3.20
N GLY A 92 -2.65 -27.49 3.07
CA GLY A 92 -1.31 -27.89 3.50
C GLY A 92 -0.63 -26.91 4.44
N ASP A 93 0.67 -27.14 4.62
CA ASP A 93 1.53 -26.27 5.40
C ASP A 93 2.19 -25.23 4.48
N LEU A 94 2.31 -24.00 4.98
CA LEU A 94 3.04 -22.94 4.25
C LEU A 94 4.54 -23.26 4.22
N ASN A 95 5.09 -23.34 3.00
CA ASN A 95 6.51 -23.55 2.80
C ASN A 95 7.28 -22.22 2.96
N ARG A 96 8.44 -22.23 3.64
CA ARG A 96 9.30 -21.04 3.77
C ARG A 96 9.82 -20.50 2.43
N GLY A 97 9.96 -21.35 1.42
CA GLY A 97 10.37 -20.96 0.06
C GLY A 97 9.21 -20.63 -0.88
N SER A 98 7.97 -20.72 -0.39
CA SER A 98 6.78 -20.39 -1.16
C SER A 98 6.57 -18.87 -1.21
N PRO A 99 5.95 -18.35 -2.29
CA PRO A 99 5.76 -16.91 -2.47
C PRO A 99 4.85 -16.27 -1.41
N PHE A 100 4.06 -17.06 -0.66
CA PHE A 100 3.04 -16.52 0.25
C PHE A 100 3.64 -15.89 1.52
N GLY A 101 4.62 -16.54 2.14
CA GLY A 101 5.16 -16.11 3.44
C GLY A 101 6.05 -14.85 3.38
N GLY A 102 6.61 -14.54 2.21
CA GLY A 102 7.45 -13.34 1.99
C GLY A 102 6.71 -12.17 1.35
N ASN A 103 5.43 -12.34 1.01
CA ASN A 103 4.64 -11.30 0.37
C ASN A 103 4.37 -10.11 1.31
N PHE A 104 3.96 -8.99 0.70
CA PHE A 104 3.51 -7.78 1.40
C PHE A 104 4.57 -7.05 2.24
N TRP A 105 5.84 -7.46 2.18
CA TRP A 105 6.98 -6.68 2.69
C TRP A 105 7.38 -5.57 1.73
N ALA A 106 7.92 -5.93 0.57
CA ALA A 106 8.69 -5.02 -0.29
C ALA A 106 7.93 -3.72 -0.62
N GLY A 107 6.68 -3.80 -1.08
CA GLY A 107 5.87 -2.63 -1.40
C GLY A 107 5.56 -1.75 -0.17
N SER A 108 5.23 -2.36 0.97
CA SER A 108 4.93 -1.63 2.21
C SER A 108 6.15 -0.88 2.74
N TYR A 109 7.34 -1.52 2.72
CA TYR A 109 8.57 -0.87 3.19
C TYR A 109 9.12 0.16 2.20
N ALA A 110 8.93 -0.04 0.89
CA ALA A 110 9.21 1.00 -0.09
C ALA A 110 8.34 2.25 0.18
N ASN A 111 7.05 2.06 0.49
CA ASN A 111 6.15 3.17 0.82
C ASN A 111 6.51 3.84 2.15
N LEU A 112 6.86 3.06 3.18
CA LEU A 112 7.34 3.58 4.47
C LEU A 112 8.63 4.40 4.31
N LYS A 113 9.58 3.93 3.50
CA LYS A 113 10.81 4.66 3.20
C LYS A 113 10.51 5.96 2.44
N LEU A 114 9.65 5.91 1.42
CA LEU A 114 9.18 7.12 0.72
C LEU A 114 8.53 8.11 1.70
N GLY A 115 7.77 7.61 2.67
CA GLY A 115 7.21 8.41 3.75
C GLY A 115 8.29 9.16 4.53
N SER A 116 9.34 8.49 4.98
CA SER A 116 10.47 9.14 5.66
C SER A 116 11.14 10.20 4.78
N ILE A 117 11.36 9.89 3.50
CA ILE A 117 11.95 10.83 2.52
C ILE A 117 11.09 12.08 2.37
N ILE A 118 9.77 11.92 2.26
CA ILE A 118 8.81 13.04 2.19
C ILE A 118 8.91 13.94 3.42
N LEU A 119 9.01 13.35 4.63
CA LEU A 119 9.12 14.12 5.86
C LEU A 119 10.40 14.96 5.88
N HIS A 120 11.55 14.36 5.54
CA HIS A 120 12.82 15.08 5.45
C HIS A 120 12.83 16.14 4.35
N ALA A 121 12.21 15.84 3.20
CA ALA A 121 12.12 16.75 2.07
C ALA A 121 11.25 17.97 2.41
N ALA A 122 10.07 17.77 3.01
CA ALA A 122 9.16 18.86 3.38
C ALA A 122 9.81 19.87 4.34
N ASP A 123 10.69 19.42 5.24
CA ASP A 123 11.39 20.30 6.16
C ASP A 123 12.38 21.25 5.44
N LYS A 124 12.98 20.81 4.32
CA LYS A 124 13.91 21.61 3.51
C LYS A 124 13.22 22.67 2.63
N VAL A 125 11.93 22.50 2.33
CA VAL A 125 11.18 23.40 1.46
C VAL A 125 10.72 24.64 2.23
N ALA A 126 11.27 25.80 1.90
CA ALA A 126 10.96 27.07 2.57
C ALA A 126 9.58 27.66 2.20
N GLU A 127 9.08 27.34 1.00
CA GLU A 127 7.77 27.80 0.50
C GLU A 127 6.58 27.09 1.17
N LEU A 128 6.78 25.90 1.76
CA LEU A 128 5.73 25.23 2.52
C LEU A 128 5.53 25.94 3.86
N SER A 129 4.29 26.36 4.13
CA SER A 129 3.93 26.95 5.41
C SER A 129 4.01 25.92 6.55
N ALA A 130 3.96 26.39 7.80
CA ALA A 130 3.89 25.49 8.96
C ALA A 130 2.66 24.57 8.90
N ALA A 131 1.53 25.09 8.39
CA ALA A 131 0.29 24.34 8.21
C ALA A 131 0.43 23.28 7.10
N ASP A 132 1.12 23.60 6.01
CA ASP A 132 1.38 22.64 4.92
C ASP A 132 2.27 21.49 5.39
N LYS A 133 3.34 21.79 6.14
CA LYS A 133 4.22 20.76 6.72
C LYS A 133 3.47 19.89 7.73
N ALA A 134 2.56 20.47 8.51
CA ALA A 134 1.70 19.70 9.41
C ALA A 134 0.72 18.79 8.63
N ALA A 135 0.10 19.29 7.57
CA ALA A 135 -0.76 18.50 6.69
C ALA A 135 -0.01 17.29 6.10
N ILE A 136 1.20 17.51 5.58
CA ILE A 136 2.07 16.45 5.03
C ILE A 136 2.43 15.44 6.13
N ARG A 137 2.87 15.87 7.31
CA ARG A 137 3.19 14.96 8.42
C ARG A 137 1.99 14.10 8.82
N GLY A 138 0.83 14.71 9.01
CA GLY A 138 -0.38 14.01 9.42
C GLY A 138 -0.84 12.97 8.41
N PHE A 139 -0.82 13.33 7.13
CA PHE A 139 -1.09 12.41 6.02
C PHE A 139 -0.08 11.25 5.99
N THR A 140 1.23 11.56 5.91
CA THR A 140 2.30 10.56 5.76
C THR A 140 2.32 9.58 6.93
N LYS A 141 2.14 10.06 8.18
CA LYS A 141 2.05 9.18 9.36
C LYS A 141 0.83 8.26 9.31
N THR A 142 -0.32 8.76 8.84
CA THR A 142 -1.53 7.95 8.70
C THR A 142 -1.34 6.86 7.64
N ILE A 143 -0.78 7.18 6.47
CA ILE A 143 -0.53 6.18 5.42
C ILE A 143 0.53 5.16 5.88
N GLY A 144 1.61 5.61 6.52
CA GLY A 144 2.61 4.71 7.10
C GLY A 144 2.03 3.77 8.17
N ALA A 145 1.06 4.22 8.95
CA ALA A 145 0.32 3.35 9.87
C ALA A 145 -0.49 2.28 9.15
N VAL A 146 -1.11 2.61 7.99
CA VAL A 146 -1.82 1.64 7.14
C VAL A 146 -0.85 0.62 6.53
N ASP A 147 0.33 1.05 6.08
CA ASP A 147 1.35 0.13 5.54
C ASP A 147 1.88 -0.83 6.60
N LEU A 148 2.22 -0.33 7.80
CA LEU A 148 2.62 -1.19 8.92
C LEU A 148 1.50 -2.12 9.36
N LEU A 149 0.25 -1.65 9.35
CA LEU A 149 -0.91 -2.48 9.64
C LEU A 149 -1.01 -3.62 8.63
N LYS A 150 -0.85 -3.35 7.33
CA LYS A 150 -0.82 -4.37 6.26
C LYS A 150 0.26 -5.42 6.53
N VAL A 151 1.46 -5.00 6.91
CA VAL A 151 2.56 -5.94 7.23
C VAL A 151 2.19 -6.80 8.44
N ILE A 152 1.76 -6.21 9.56
CA ILE A 152 1.58 -6.99 10.78
C ILE A 152 0.37 -7.93 10.72
N VAL A 153 -0.70 -7.58 10.01
CA VAL A 153 -1.86 -8.48 9.87
C VAL A 153 -1.56 -9.70 8.99
N THR A 154 -0.60 -9.59 8.04
CA THR A 154 -0.21 -10.72 7.18
C THR A 154 0.94 -11.56 7.72
N HIS A 155 1.62 -11.10 8.79
CA HIS A 155 2.80 -11.79 9.37
C HIS A 155 2.60 -12.21 10.83
N ASP A 156 1.65 -11.57 11.51
CA ASP A 156 1.23 -11.87 12.88
C ASP A 156 2.40 -12.02 13.87
N SER A 157 2.62 -13.22 14.42
CA SER A 157 3.65 -13.49 15.41
C SER A 157 5.09 -13.26 14.92
N ASN A 158 5.31 -13.20 13.60
CA ASN A 158 6.63 -12.92 13.04
C ASN A 158 7.07 -11.48 13.32
N GLY A 159 6.15 -10.56 13.60
CA GLY A 159 6.47 -9.16 13.84
C GLY A 159 6.77 -8.36 12.57
N ALA A 160 7.38 -7.19 12.74
CA ALA A 160 7.77 -6.29 11.65
C ALA A 160 8.93 -5.37 12.06
N VAL A 161 9.56 -4.71 11.09
CA VAL A 161 10.52 -3.62 11.32
C VAL A 161 9.73 -2.31 11.47
N ILE A 162 10.02 -1.55 12.52
CA ILE A 162 9.39 -0.23 12.76
C ILE A 162 10.37 0.94 12.60
N ASP A 163 11.66 0.65 12.58
CA ASP A 163 12.73 1.61 12.36
C ASP A 163 13.11 1.63 10.88
N VAL A 164 12.32 2.40 10.12
CA VAL A 164 12.37 2.49 8.65
C VAL A 164 13.05 3.76 8.16
N ASP A 165 13.23 4.75 9.04
CA ASP A 165 13.93 5.99 8.74
C ASP A 165 15.43 5.84 9.03
N ARG A 166 16.08 5.01 8.21
CA ARG A 166 17.50 4.69 8.34
C ARG A 166 18.22 4.92 7.02
N ASP A 167 19.49 5.26 7.15
CA ASP A 167 20.42 5.33 6.03
C ASP A 167 20.72 3.92 5.50
N LEU A 168 20.81 3.77 4.17
CA LEU A 168 21.00 2.47 3.51
C LEU A 168 22.38 1.83 3.80
N THR A 169 23.35 2.61 4.28
CA THR A 169 24.66 2.11 4.71
C THR A 169 24.65 1.51 6.12
N GLN A 170 23.58 1.73 6.90
CA GLN A 170 23.45 1.16 8.23
C GLN A 170 23.02 -0.31 8.18
N PRO A 171 23.33 -1.10 9.23
CA PRO A 171 22.76 -2.44 9.37
C PRO A 171 21.22 -2.41 9.34
N LEU A 172 20.65 -3.50 8.81
CA LEU A 172 19.20 -3.72 8.82
C LEU A 172 18.65 -3.60 10.24
N ALA A 173 17.54 -2.87 10.38
CA ALA A 173 16.84 -2.78 11.65
C ALA A 173 16.28 -4.16 12.07
N PRO A 174 16.21 -4.44 13.38
CA PRO A 174 15.66 -5.69 13.86
C PRO A 174 14.16 -5.77 13.60
N ILE A 175 13.68 -7.00 13.40
CA ILE A 175 12.24 -7.31 13.48
C ILE A 175 11.84 -7.27 14.95
N VAL A 176 10.82 -6.48 15.27
CA VAL A 176 10.28 -6.33 16.62
C VAL A 176 8.96 -7.09 16.79
N SER A 177 8.54 -7.29 18.03
CA SER A 177 7.32 -8.05 18.34
C SER A 177 6.05 -7.39 17.80
N LYS A 178 5.02 -8.21 17.56
CA LYS A 178 3.67 -7.76 17.19
C LYS A 178 3.16 -6.61 18.05
N ASP A 179 3.32 -6.71 19.37
CA ASP A 179 2.87 -5.68 20.31
C ASP A 179 3.61 -4.34 20.10
N MET A 180 4.92 -4.39 19.85
CA MET A 180 5.69 -3.18 19.54
C MET A 180 5.27 -2.57 18.19
N VAL A 181 4.94 -3.39 17.19
CA VAL A 181 4.44 -2.90 15.91
C VAL A 181 3.09 -2.20 16.09
N TYR A 182 2.15 -2.81 16.81
CA TYR A 182 0.87 -2.16 17.11
C TYR A 182 1.03 -0.89 17.94
N ALA A 183 1.95 -0.86 18.91
CA ALA A 183 2.26 0.35 19.66
C ALA A 183 2.78 1.47 18.73
N LYS A 184 3.64 1.14 17.77
CA LYS A 184 4.10 2.10 16.75
C LYS A 184 2.96 2.59 15.87
N ILE A 185 2.08 1.70 15.42
CA ILE A 185 0.89 2.06 14.61
C ILE A 185 0.00 3.03 15.38
N VAL A 186 -0.28 2.75 16.66
CA VAL A 186 -1.06 3.66 17.52
C VAL A 186 -0.37 5.02 17.64
N SER A 187 0.93 5.05 17.94
CA SER A 187 1.70 6.29 18.02
C SER A 187 1.63 7.11 16.72
N LEU A 188 1.82 6.48 15.55
CA LEU A 188 1.71 7.18 14.27
C LEU A 188 0.31 7.78 14.07
N LEU A 189 -0.74 7.03 14.41
CA LEU A 189 -2.12 7.50 14.27
C LEU A 189 -2.44 8.66 15.22
N GLU A 190 -1.98 8.60 16.49
CA GLU A 190 -2.20 9.68 17.47
C GLU A 190 -1.36 10.93 17.14
N ASP A 191 -0.09 10.77 16.74
CA ASP A 191 0.75 11.87 16.31
C ASP A 191 0.15 12.58 15.09
N ALA A 192 -0.40 11.80 14.15
CA ALA A 192 -1.11 12.34 12.99
C ALA A 192 -2.33 13.19 13.38
N VAL A 193 -3.03 12.91 14.49
CA VAL A 193 -4.13 13.78 14.95
C VAL A 193 -3.62 15.17 15.28
N THR A 194 -2.48 15.24 15.97
CA THR A 194 -1.87 16.52 16.36
C THR A 194 -1.47 17.31 15.12
N ASP A 195 -0.83 16.66 14.16
CA ASP A 195 -0.43 17.28 12.89
C ASP A 195 -1.64 17.72 12.04
N LEU A 196 -2.66 16.88 11.90
CA LEU A 196 -3.87 17.19 11.10
C LEU A 196 -4.69 18.32 11.73
N LYS A 197 -4.68 18.49 13.06
CA LYS A 197 -5.32 19.63 13.74
C LYS A 197 -4.52 20.93 13.60
N ALA A 198 -3.21 20.84 13.36
CA ALA A 198 -2.35 21.99 13.11
C ALA A 198 -2.26 22.35 11.61
N ALA A 199 -2.82 21.52 10.75
CA ALA A 199 -2.93 21.76 9.32
C ALA A 199 -3.98 22.85 8.99
N GLY A 200 -3.94 23.36 7.76
CA GLY A 200 -4.96 24.26 7.24
C GLY A 200 -6.21 23.53 6.75
N ASP A 201 -7.05 24.23 5.99
CA ASP A 201 -8.31 23.68 5.49
C ASP A 201 -8.15 22.75 4.26
N ALA A 202 -6.96 22.69 3.67
CA ALA A 202 -6.66 21.90 2.49
C ALA A 202 -5.27 21.24 2.58
N PHE A 203 -5.09 20.11 1.90
CA PHE A 203 -3.76 19.55 1.69
C PHE A 203 -3.01 20.35 0.61
N PRO A 204 -1.67 20.49 0.74
CA PRO A 204 -0.83 21.14 -0.28
C PRO A 204 -0.53 20.21 -1.48
N PHE A 205 -1.30 19.13 -1.64
CA PHE A 205 -1.15 18.11 -2.67
C PHE A 205 -2.52 17.50 -2.98
N LEU A 206 -2.58 16.74 -4.07
CA LEU A 206 -3.81 16.08 -4.51
C LEU A 206 -3.91 14.68 -3.92
N LEU A 207 -5.13 14.26 -3.59
CA LEU A 207 -5.45 12.86 -3.31
C LEU A 207 -6.17 12.26 -4.52
N SER A 208 -6.15 10.92 -4.62
CA SER A 208 -6.95 10.24 -5.63
C SER A 208 -8.45 10.34 -5.34
N ASP A 209 -9.28 10.11 -6.36
CA ASP A 209 -10.74 10.08 -6.22
C ASP A 209 -11.24 9.09 -5.16
N GLY A 210 -10.42 8.11 -4.78
CA GLY A 210 -10.68 7.19 -3.67
C GLY A 210 -10.75 7.83 -2.28
N TYR A 211 -10.34 9.10 -2.18
CA TYR A 211 -10.44 9.92 -0.97
C TYR A 211 -11.52 11.00 -1.08
N ALA A 212 -12.43 10.94 -2.06
CA ALA A 212 -13.52 11.91 -2.18
C ALA A 212 -14.32 12.01 -0.85
N GLY A 213 -14.45 13.23 -0.32
CA GLY A 213 -15.09 13.47 0.98
C GLY A 213 -14.16 13.26 2.20
N PHE A 214 -12.92 12.84 1.98
CA PHE A 214 -11.84 12.64 2.96
C PHE A 214 -10.55 13.39 2.55
N ASP A 215 -10.71 14.45 1.77
CA ASP A 215 -9.68 15.19 1.03
C ASP A 215 -9.30 16.55 1.63
N THR A 216 -9.72 16.81 2.87
CA THR A 216 -9.22 17.91 3.70
C THR A 216 -8.57 17.34 4.96
N PRO A 217 -7.66 18.05 5.65
CA PRO A 217 -7.09 17.55 6.91
C PRO A 217 -8.15 17.17 7.95
N ALA A 218 -9.24 17.94 8.05
CA ALA A 218 -10.34 17.66 8.96
C ALA A 218 -11.15 16.41 8.59
N THR A 219 -11.45 16.20 7.30
CA THR A 219 -12.20 15.02 6.86
C THR A 219 -11.31 13.77 6.84
N PHE A 220 -10.05 13.90 6.42
CA PHE A 220 -9.05 12.83 6.47
C PHE A 220 -8.78 12.36 7.91
N LEU A 221 -8.86 13.25 8.91
CA LEU A 221 -8.79 12.85 10.31
C LEU A 221 -9.87 11.80 10.67
N LYS A 222 -11.08 11.87 10.09
CA LYS A 222 -12.12 10.85 10.31
C LYS A 222 -11.70 9.48 9.78
N PHE A 223 -11.01 9.44 8.64
CA PHE A 223 -10.40 8.21 8.11
C PHE A 223 -9.32 7.66 9.04
N ASN A 224 -8.39 8.53 9.48
CA ASN A 224 -7.38 8.17 10.48
C ASN A 224 -8.02 7.56 11.76
N ARG A 225 -9.11 8.15 12.26
CA ARG A 225 -9.84 7.65 13.43
C ARG A 225 -10.53 6.30 13.17
N ALA A 226 -11.06 6.06 11.97
CA ALA A 226 -11.59 4.74 11.59
C ALA A 226 -10.50 3.65 11.62
N ILE A 227 -9.30 3.96 11.12
CA ILE A 227 -8.15 3.03 11.21
C ILE A 227 -7.75 2.79 12.68
N ARG A 228 -7.72 3.83 13.52
CA ARG A 228 -7.43 3.70 14.95
C ARG A 228 -8.45 2.82 15.68
N ALA A 229 -9.74 2.90 15.31
CA ALA A 229 -10.78 2.04 15.84
C ALA A 229 -10.54 0.56 15.48
N ARG A 230 -10.20 0.27 14.21
CA ARG A 230 -9.81 -1.09 13.77
C ARG A 230 -8.61 -1.62 14.56
N VAL A 231 -7.56 -0.81 14.72
CA VAL A 231 -6.36 -1.19 15.49
C VAL A 231 -6.70 -1.47 16.95
N ALA A 232 -7.58 -0.67 17.55
CA ALA A 232 -8.05 -0.89 18.92
C ALA A 232 -8.69 -2.27 19.09
N LEU A 233 -9.50 -2.71 18.11
CA LEU A 233 -10.13 -4.02 18.14
C LEU A 233 -9.11 -5.16 18.06
N TYR A 234 -8.06 -5.03 17.23
CA TYR A 234 -6.96 -6.02 17.21
C TYR A 234 -6.24 -6.12 18.55
N LEU A 235 -6.13 -5.00 19.27
CA LEU A 235 -5.55 -4.91 20.61
C LEU A 235 -6.53 -5.27 21.74
N LYS A 236 -7.81 -5.54 21.41
CA LYS A 236 -8.90 -5.73 22.40
C LYS A 236 -9.09 -4.53 23.33
N ASP A 237 -8.69 -3.33 22.88
CA ASP A 237 -8.91 -2.04 23.53
C ASP A 237 -10.31 -1.52 23.15
N TYR A 238 -11.35 -2.09 23.76
CA TYR A 238 -12.74 -1.75 23.40
C TYR A 238 -13.10 -0.30 23.74
N THR A 239 -12.56 0.26 24.82
CA THR A 239 -12.77 1.66 25.18
C THR A 239 -12.13 2.60 24.17
N GLY A 240 -10.89 2.32 23.74
CA GLY A 240 -10.25 3.05 22.66
C GLY A 240 -10.94 2.86 21.33
N ALA A 241 -11.51 1.68 21.06
CA ALA A 241 -12.30 1.41 19.86
C ALA A 241 -13.53 2.34 19.80
N LEU A 242 -14.32 2.41 20.87
CA LEU A 242 -15.50 3.27 20.94
C LEU A 242 -15.14 4.76 20.83
N THR A 243 -14.05 5.18 21.48
CA THR A 243 -13.55 6.56 21.41
C THR A 243 -13.15 6.94 19.98
N ALA A 244 -12.39 6.08 19.31
CA ALA A 244 -11.95 6.31 17.94
C ALA A 244 -13.12 6.21 16.94
N LEU A 245 -14.06 5.28 17.16
CA LEU A 245 -15.26 5.11 16.34
C LEU A 245 -16.14 6.37 16.37
N ALA A 246 -16.41 6.91 17.56
CA ALA A 246 -17.19 8.14 17.73
C ALA A 246 -16.55 9.38 17.07
N ALA A 247 -15.23 9.36 16.88
CA ALA A 247 -14.49 10.42 16.17
C ALA A 247 -14.31 10.14 14.68
N SER A 248 -14.82 9.01 14.17
CA SER A 248 -14.69 8.59 12.78
C SER A 248 -15.91 9.02 11.94
N PHE A 249 -16.00 8.49 10.71
CA PHE A 249 -17.14 8.68 9.82
C PHE A 249 -18.18 7.55 9.92
N LEU A 250 -17.89 6.47 10.66
CA LEU A 250 -18.79 5.34 10.81
C LEU A 250 -19.89 5.69 11.81
N ASP A 251 -21.15 5.57 11.38
CA ASP A 251 -22.34 5.71 12.21
C ASP A 251 -23.03 4.35 12.32
N ASP A 252 -23.09 3.81 13.54
CA ASP A 252 -23.75 2.54 13.87
C ASP A 252 -25.16 2.74 14.46
N THR A 253 -25.64 3.98 14.55
CA THR A 253 -26.99 4.32 15.04
C THR A 253 -28.06 4.19 13.95
N THR A 254 -27.64 4.19 12.69
CA THR A 254 -28.48 3.95 11.50
C THR A 254 -27.87 2.86 10.63
N MET A 255 -28.58 2.36 9.63
CA MET A 255 -28.00 1.39 8.67
C MET A 255 -26.85 2.09 7.94
N PRO A 256 -25.59 1.67 8.14
CA PRO A 256 -24.45 2.39 7.60
C PRO A 256 -24.42 2.28 6.08
N ASP A 257 -23.99 3.36 5.42
CA ASP A 257 -23.61 3.30 4.02
C ASP A 257 -22.31 2.51 3.89
N PHE A 258 -22.40 1.29 3.37
CA PHE A 258 -21.24 0.41 3.19
C PHE A 258 -20.32 0.84 2.04
N ASP A 259 -20.73 1.81 1.21
CA ASP A 259 -19.89 2.43 0.20
C ASP A 259 -19.19 3.71 0.72
N LEU A 260 -19.56 4.22 1.91
CA LEU A 260 -18.90 5.37 2.53
C LEU A 260 -17.53 4.97 3.11
N GLY A 261 -16.48 5.65 2.64
CA GLY A 261 -15.13 5.53 3.19
C GLY A 261 -14.06 5.82 2.15
N VAL A 262 -12.80 5.64 2.56
CA VAL A 262 -11.66 5.68 1.65
C VAL A 262 -11.52 4.32 0.97
N TYR A 263 -11.31 4.33 -0.35
CA TYR A 263 -11.12 3.12 -1.15
C TYR A 263 -9.96 3.28 -2.14
N TYR A 264 -9.42 2.16 -2.62
CA TYR A 264 -8.43 2.19 -3.68
C TYR A 264 -9.09 2.42 -5.03
N SER A 265 -8.65 3.47 -5.73
CA SER A 265 -8.99 3.73 -7.12
C SER A 265 -7.94 3.09 -8.03
N TYR A 266 -8.38 2.39 -9.08
CA TYR A 266 -7.52 1.73 -10.07
C TYR A 266 -7.82 2.27 -11.47
N SER A 267 -6.80 2.34 -12.34
CA SER A 267 -6.97 2.78 -13.72
C SER A 267 -5.88 2.21 -14.63
N THR A 268 -6.09 2.34 -15.95
CA THR A 268 -5.11 1.99 -16.98
C THR A 268 -4.24 3.18 -17.41
N LYS A 269 -4.30 4.31 -16.69
CA LYS A 269 -3.47 5.48 -16.97
C LYS A 269 -2.00 5.15 -16.71
N THR A 270 -1.11 5.80 -17.45
CA THR A 270 0.34 5.65 -17.27
C THR A 270 0.74 5.92 -15.83
N GLY A 271 1.58 5.05 -15.26
CA GLY A 271 2.03 5.15 -13.87
C GLY A 271 1.04 4.61 -12.83
N ASP A 272 -0.11 4.08 -13.27
CA ASP A 272 -1.15 3.54 -12.40
C ASP A 272 -1.25 1.99 -12.50
N THR A 273 -1.91 1.36 -11.53
CA THR A 273 -2.13 -0.11 -11.49
C THR A 273 -3.58 -0.50 -11.80
N THR A 274 -3.80 -1.69 -12.35
CA THR A 274 -5.13 -2.25 -12.58
C THR A 274 -5.69 -3.00 -11.35
N ASN A 275 -7.01 -3.26 -11.34
CA ASN A 275 -7.68 -4.03 -10.30
C ASN A 275 -7.87 -5.48 -10.75
N GLN A 276 -6.96 -6.35 -10.33
CA GLN A 276 -6.92 -7.74 -10.78
C GLN A 276 -7.73 -8.71 -9.89
N ILE A 277 -8.63 -8.22 -9.02
CA ILE A 277 -9.46 -9.09 -8.18
C ILE A 277 -10.44 -9.90 -9.05
N ILE A 278 -11.01 -9.28 -10.07
CA ILE A 278 -11.83 -10.01 -11.05
C ILE A 278 -10.86 -10.67 -12.03
N ASN A 279 -10.65 -11.97 -11.85
CA ASN A 279 -9.64 -12.74 -12.56
C ASN A 279 -10.20 -14.14 -12.93
N PRO A 280 -9.82 -14.73 -14.08
CA PRO A 280 -10.24 -16.06 -14.51
C PRO A 280 -10.01 -17.21 -13.50
N ASN A 281 -8.98 -17.07 -12.67
CA ASN A 281 -8.53 -18.06 -11.69
C ASN A 281 -9.15 -17.83 -10.31
N VAL A 282 -9.71 -16.65 -10.04
CA VAL A 282 -10.24 -16.27 -8.74
C VAL A 282 -11.75 -16.52 -8.68
N TYR A 283 -12.18 -17.27 -7.65
CA TYR A 283 -13.58 -17.63 -7.44
C TYR A 283 -14.02 -17.27 -6.03
N ALA A 284 -15.25 -16.77 -5.90
CA ALA A 284 -15.89 -16.61 -4.60
C ALA A 284 -16.19 -17.98 -3.97
N HIS A 285 -15.99 -18.12 -2.66
CA HIS A 285 -16.36 -19.34 -1.95
C HIS A 285 -17.89 -19.53 -1.98
N PRO A 286 -18.41 -20.73 -2.30
CA PRO A 286 -19.86 -20.94 -2.41
C PRO A 286 -20.67 -20.62 -1.15
N SER A 287 -20.03 -20.69 0.03
CA SER A 287 -20.71 -20.32 1.28
C SER A 287 -21.15 -18.86 1.32
N LEU A 288 -20.51 -17.97 0.55
CA LEU A 288 -20.96 -16.57 0.46
C LEU A 288 -22.40 -16.46 -0.06
N GLN A 289 -22.86 -17.42 -0.88
CA GLN A 289 -24.25 -17.48 -1.33
C GLN A 289 -25.17 -18.07 -0.27
N THR A 290 -24.73 -19.14 0.42
CA THR A 290 -25.56 -19.83 1.42
C THR A 290 -25.73 -19.01 2.68
N ASP A 291 -24.72 -18.21 3.03
CA ASP A 291 -24.65 -17.43 4.26
C ASP A 291 -25.17 -16.01 4.06
N ALA A 292 -25.42 -15.60 2.80
CA ALA A 292 -26.00 -14.31 2.49
C ALA A 292 -27.38 -14.18 3.16
N GLN A 293 -27.54 -13.10 3.92
CA GLN A 293 -28.79 -12.82 4.61
C GLN A 293 -29.91 -12.56 3.59
N MET A 294 -31.12 -12.99 3.95
CA MET A 294 -32.31 -12.73 3.16
C MET A 294 -33.10 -11.58 3.78
N ASN A 295 -33.46 -10.59 2.97
CA ASN A 295 -34.45 -9.59 3.32
C ASN A 295 -35.77 -9.95 2.62
N GLY A 296 -36.59 -10.77 3.29
CA GLY A 296 -37.74 -11.42 2.67
C GLY A 296 -37.29 -12.36 1.55
N GLY A 297 -37.73 -12.10 0.31
CA GLY A 297 -37.35 -12.89 -0.87
C GLY A 297 -36.07 -12.41 -1.58
N THR A 298 -35.48 -11.29 -1.14
CA THR A 298 -34.31 -10.69 -1.78
C THR A 298 -33.05 -11.04 -1.01
N ILE A 299 -32.09 -11.65 -1.69
CA ILE A 299 -30.76 -11.92 -1.14
C ILE A 299 -29.99 -10.60 -0.92
N ASP A 300 -29.12 -10.58 0.09
CA ASP A 300 -28.32 -9.42 0.45
C ASP A 300 -27.64 -8.76 -0.76
N ASN A 301 -27.78 -7.45 -0.87
CA ASN A 301 -27.22 -6.66 -1.96
C ASN A 301 -25.69 -6.72 -1.99
N ARG A 302 -25.02 -6.90 -0.84
CA ARG A 302 -23.56 -7.06 -0.73
C ARG A 302 -23.08 -8.30 -1.47
N TYR A 303 -23.85 -9.40 -1.43
CA TYR A 303 -23.57 -10.59 -2.23
C TYR A 303 -23.82 -10.31 -3.72
N SER A 304 -25.03 -9.84 -4.05
CA SER A 304 -25.47 -9.67 -5.44
C SER A 304 -24.66 -8.64 -6.24
N ARG A 305 -24.09 -7.62 -5.58
CA ARG A 305 -23.22 -6.62 -6.22
C ARG A 305 -21.79 -7.09 -6.43
N LYS A 306 -21.31 -8.04 -5.63
CA LYS A 306 -19.88 -8.41 -5.56
C LYS A 306 -19.57 -9.78 -6.13
N VAL A 307 -20.58 -10.64 -6.29
CA VAL A 307 -20.42 -12.01 -6.78
C VAL A 307 -21.38 -12.25 -7.94
N ALA A 308 -20.88 -12.92 -8.98
CA ALA A 308 -21.68 -13.37 -10.11
C ALA A 308 -21.31 -14.81 -10.49
N VAL A 309 -22.30 -15.57 -10.96
CA VAL A 309 -22.04 -16.91 -11.51
C VAL A 309 -21.36 -16.77 -12.87
N ALA A 310 -20.16 -17.33 -12.99
CA ALA A 310 -19.45 -17.36 -14.27
C ALA A 310 -20.20 -18.24 -15.28
N LYS A 311 -20.53 -17.70 -16.46
CA LYS A 311 -21.20 -18.46 -17.53
C LYS A 311 -20.33 -19.59 -18.08
N LYS A 312 -19.01 -19.44 -18.01
CA LYS A 312 -17.99 -20.43 -18.34
C LYS A 312 -16.82 -20.26 -17.36
N GLY A 313 -16.23 -21.36 -16.90
CA GLY A 313 -15.01 -21.29 -16.09
C GLY A 313 -13.92 -20.48 -16.81
N GLY A 314 -13.24 -19.60 -16.07
CA GLY A 314 -12.18 -18.75 -16.61
C GLY A 314 -12.64 -17.55 -17.46
N SER A 315 -13.94 -17.23 -17.49
CA SER A 315 -14.44 -16.12 -18.31
C SER A 315 -14.54 -14.77 -17.60
N ALA A 316 -14.18 -14.69 -16.31
CA ALA A 316 -14.20 -13.44 -15.55
C ALA A 316 -12.96 -12.60 -15.88
N ALA A 317 -13.15 -11.32 -16.21
CA ALA A 317 -12.05 -10.39 -16.45
C ALA A 317 -12.35 -9.04 -15.81
N GLY A 318 -11.41 -8.54 -15.02
CA GLY A 318 -11.43 -7.22 -14.40
C GLY A 318 -10.80 -6.14 -15.27
N LEU A 319 -10.76 -4.92 -14.72
CA LEU A 319 -10.03 -3.78 -15.27
C LEU A 319 -8.57 -3.84 -14.86
#